data_AF-A0A925TPK7-F1
#
_entry.id   AF-A0A925TPK7-F1
#
_cell.length_a   1.000
_cell.length_b   1.000
_cell.length_c   1.000
_cell.angle_alpha   90.00
_cell.angle_beta   90.00
_cell.angle_gamma   90.00
#
_symmetry.space_group_name_H-M   'P 1'
#
loop_
_entity.id
_entity.type
_entity.pdbx_description
1 polymer ?
#
loop_
_entity_poly.entity_id
_entity_poly.type
_entity_poly.pdbx_seq_one_letter_code
_entity_poly.pdbx_strand_id
1 'polypeptide(L)'
;MINELDVIALAEAMTVKHFAEDKTILLRRGQVGTVVEVYKNGEAFEVEFSDNDGQTYAMIAVKPDKLIVLYHDIKEPTAKLSPQKN
;
A
#
# COMPACT_ATOMS: atom_id res chain seq x y z
N MET A 1 -7.75 2.99 8.53
CA MET A 1 -6.89 1.89 9.03
C MET A 1 -6.52 1.06 7.82
N ILE A 2 -5.23 0.77 7.63
CA ILE A 2 -4.76 -0.11 6.56
C ILE A 2 -5.00 -1.56 6.98
N ASN A 3 -5.55 -2.38 6.11
CA ASN A 3 -5.85 -3.79 6.33
C ASN A 3 -5.28 -4.67 5.23
N GLU A 4 -5.34 -5.98 5.41
CA GLU A 4 -5.06 -6.93 4.33
C GLU A 4 -5.98 -6.67 3.12
N LEU A 5 -5.43 -6.86 1.93
CA LEU A 5 -6.05 -6.61 0.63
C LEU A 5 -6.31 -5.12 0.31
N ASP A 6 -5.92 -4.19 1.18
CA ASP A 6 -5.91 -2.78 0.80
C ASP A 6 -4.87 -2.54 -0.30
N VAL A 7 -5.28 -1.80 -1.33
CA VAL A 7 -4.39 -1.31 -2.38
C VAL A 7 -3.73 -0.02 -1.89
N ILE A 8 -2.42 0.05 -1.99
CA ILE A 8 -1.62 1.19 -1.55
C ILE A 8 -0.76 1.72 -2.69
N ALA A 9 -0.24 2.93 -2.52
CA ALA A 9 0.87 3.46 -3.27
C ALA A 9 2.03 3.82 -2.34
N LEU A 10 3.26 3.65 -2.80
CA LEU A 10 4.44 4.12 -2.07
C LEU A 10 4.51 5.66 -2.04
N ALA A 11 4.71 6.23 -0.86
CA ALA A 11 4.87 7.69 -0.68
C ALA A 11 6.25 8.19 -1.17
N GLU A 12 7.24 7.30 -1.26
CA GLU A 12 8.61 7.57 -1.70
C GLU A 12 9.17 6.38 -2.49
N ALA A 13 10.29 6.58 -3.19
CA ALA A 13 10.92 5.48 -3.93
C ALA A 13 11.71 4.56 -2.99
N MET A 14 11.72 3.25 -3.29
CA MET A 14 12.40 2.23 -2.49
C MET A 14 13.20 1.29 -3.38
N THR A 15 14.43 0.99 -2.97
CA THR A 15 15.28 0.02 -3.65
C THR A 15 15.09 -1.35 -3.01
N VAL A 16 14.73 -2.36 -3.79
CA VAL A 16 14.38 -3.70 -3.30
C VAL A 16 15.06 -4.77 -4.14
N LYS A 17 15.15 -5.99 -3.61
CA LYS A 17 15.49 -7.16 -4.42
C LYS A 17 14.27 -7.60 -5.22
N HIS A 18 14.48 -7.90 -6.49
CA HIS A 18 13.50 -8.61 -7.28
C HIS A 18 13.34 -10.03 -6.70
N PHE A 19 12.11 -10.52 -6.64
CA PHE A 19 11.79 -11.77 -5.95
C PHE A 19 12.43 -12.99 -6.65
N ALA A 20 12.34 -13.05 -7.98
CA ALA A 20 12.85 -14.17 -8.78
C ALA A 20 14.25 -13.94 -9.37
N GLU A 21 14.72 -12.71 -9.40
CA GLU A 21 16.01 -12.34 -10.00
C GLU A 21 16.89 -11.81 -8.89
N ASP A 22 18.17 -12.21 -8.79
CA ASP A 22 19.11 -11.61 -7.83
C ASP A 22 19.57 -10.22 -8.33
N LYS A 23 18.59 -9.39 -8.68
CA LYS A 23 18.71 -8.05 -9.22
C LYS A 23 18.04 -7.08 -8.27
N THR A 24 18.68 -5.94 -8.10
CA THR A 24 18.09 -4.81 -7.40
C THR A 24 17.25 -3.97 -8.36
N ILE A 25 16.03 -3.65 -7.96
CA ILE A 25 15.09 -2.80 -8.70
C ILE A 25 14.67 -1.59 -7.87
N LEU A 26 14.18 -0.55 -8.54
CA LEU A 26 13.65 0.65 -7.91
C LEU A 26 12.12 0.65 -8.03
N LEU A 27 11.44 0.51 -6.90
CA LEU A 27 10.02 0.85 -6.78
C LEU A 27 9.91 2.37 -6.71
N ARG A 28 9.14 2.97 -7.62
CA ARG A 28 9.02 4.42 -7.70
C ARG A 28 8.04 4.94 -6.64
N ARG A 29 8.15 6.22 -6.30
CA ARG A 29 7.05 6.91 -5.62
C ARG A 29 5.78 6.78 -6.47
N GLY A 30 4.67 6.43 -5.82
CA GLY A 30 3.40 6.15 -6.49
C GLY A 30 3.26 4.72 -7.00
N GLN A 31 4.29 3.87 -6.89
CA GLN A 31 4.18 2.46 -7.28
C GLN A 31 3.09 1.79 -6.43
N VAL A 32 2.15 1.15 -7.12
CA VAL A 32 1.00 0.50 -6.51
C VAL A 32 1.37 -0.90 -6.06
N GLY A 33 0.91 -1.28 -4.87
CA GLY A 33 1.04 -2.62 -4.32
C GLY A 33 -0.17 -2.98 -3.46
N THR A 34 -0.22 -4.23 -3.01
CA THR A 34 -1.32 -4.77 -2.21
C THR A 34 -0.78 -5.24 -0.87
N VAL A 35 -1.45 -4.88 0.23
CA VAL A 35 -1.10 -5.39 1.56
C VAL A 35 -1.49 -6.86 1.65
N VAL A 36 -0.53 -7.74 1.94
CA VAL A 36 -0.75 -9.18 2.08
C VAL A 36 -0.67 -9.66 3.53
N GLU A 37 -0.08 -8.87 4.44
CA GLU A 37 0.00 -9.17 5.88
C GLU A 37 0.12 -7.88 6.69
N VAL A 38 -0.54 -7.81 7.85
CA VAL A 38 -0.41 -6.70 8.80
C VAL A 38 0.43 -7.12 10.01
N TYR A 39 1.60 -6.51 10.18
CA TYR A 39 2.46 -6.82 11.31
C TYR A 39 2.15 -5.96 12.54
N LYS A 40 2.14 -6.62 13.71
CA LYS A 40 2.09 -5.99 15.05
C LYS A 40 1.07 -4.85 15.13
N ASN A 41 -0.20 -5.14 14.85
CA ASN A 41 -1.29 -4.16 14.91
C ASN A 41 -1.04 -2.88 14.07
N GLY A 42 -0.34 -3.00 12.94
CA GLY A 42 -0.12 -1.90 12.00
C GLY A 42 1.20 -1.14 12.17
N GLU A 43 2.18 -1.70 12.89
CA GLU A 43 3.55 -1.13 12.90
C GLU A 43 4.24 -1.24 11.53
N ALA A 44 3.90 -2.28 10.75
CA ALA A 44 4.37 -2.49 9.39
C ALA A 44 3.38 -3.35 8.58
N PHE A 45 3.52 -3.33 7.27
CA PHE A 45 2.66 -4.04 6.32
C PHE A 45 3.54 -4.76 5.31
N GLU A 46 3.34 -6.06 5.14
CA GLU A 46 3.94 -6.76 4.01
C GLU A 46 3.16 -6.37 2.75
N VAL A 47 3.86 -5.79 1.78
CA VAL A 47 3.26 -5.31 0.53
C VAL A 47 3.80 -6.13 -0.62
N GLU A 48 2.89 -6.72 -1.39
CA GLU A 48 3.17 -7.36 -2.67
C GLU A 48 3.14 -6.32 -3.80
N PHE A 49 4.13 -6.40 -4.69
CA PHE A 49 4.17 -5.69 -5.96
C PHE A 49 4.20 -6.72 -7.10
N SER A 50 3.21 -6.61 -7.98
CA SER A 50 3.00 -7.54 -9.09
C SER A 50 2.98 -6.79 -10.42
N ASP A 51 3.44 -7.47 -11.48
CA ASP A 51 3.45 -6.90 -12.83
C ASP A 51 2.05 -6.92 -13.45
N ASN A 52 1.96 -6.54 -14.73
CA ASN A 52 0.68 -6.46 -15.43
C ASN A 52 0.05 -7.84 -15.70
N ASP A 53 0.82 -8.92 -15.59
CA ASP A 53 0.36 -10.30 -15.72
C ASP A 53 -0.03 -10.90 -14.35
N GLY A 54 0.07 -10.11 -13.28
CA GLY A 54 -0.25 -10.51 -11.91
C GLY A 54 0.87 -11.28 -11.22
N GLN A 55 2.08 -11.30 -11.79
CA GLN A 55 3.21 -12.01 -11.21
C GLN A 55 3.94 -11.14 -10.19
N THR A 56 4.05 -11.65 -8.96
CA THR A 56 4.80 -11.00 -7.88
C THR A 56 6.27 -10.86 -8.24
N TYR A 57 6.76 -9.63 -8.26
CA TYR A 57 8.18 -9.33 -8.53
C TYR A 57 8.90 -8.71 -7.33
N ALA A 58 8.19 -8.21 -6.33
CA ALA A 58 8.76 -7.79 -5.06
C ALA A 58 7.75 -7.94 -3.93
N MET A 59 8.24 -8.27 -2.73
CA MET A 59 7.44 -8.31 -1.51
C MET A 59 8.29 -7.75 -0.38
N ILE A 60 7.80 -6.71 0.30
CA ILE A 60 8.56 -5.97 1.31
C ILE A 60 7.69 -5.53 2.49
N ALA A 61 8.28 -5.55 3.69
CA ALA A 61 7.70 -4.91 4.87
C ALA A 61 7.88 -3.38 4.79
N VAL A 62 6.78 -2.64 4.80
CA VAL A 62 6.74 -1.17 4.70
C VAL A 62 6.05 -0.57 5.92
N LYS A 63 6.61 0.53 6.43
CA LYS A 63 6.01 1.28 7.53
C LYS A 63 4.84 2.14 7.05
N PRO A 64 3.83 2.40 7.91
CA PRO A 64 2.63 3.16 7.53
C PRO A 64 2.92 4.57 6.98
N ASP A 65 3.97 5.24 7.46
CA ASP A 65 4.34 6.59 7.03
C ASP A 65 4.84 6.66 5.58
N LYS A 66 5.14 5.50 4.98
CA LYS A 66 5.57 5.37 3.58
C LYS A 66 4.46 4.90 2.64
N LEU A 67 3.24 4.75 3.14
CA LEU A 67 2.11 4.22 2.37
C LEU A 67 1.00 5.27 2.20
N ILE A 68 0.40 5.28 1.02
CA ILE A 68 -0.81 6.03 0.70
C ILE A 68 -1.90 5.02 0.36
N VAL A 69 -2.97 4.95 1.13
CA VAL A 69 -4.10 4.06 0.84
C VAL A 69 -4.88 4.59 -0.36
N LEU A 70 -5.17 3.71 -1.32
CA LEU A 70 -5.93 4.05 -2.52
C LEU A 70 -7.38 3.60 -2.38
N TYR A 71 -8.30 4.54 -2.46
CA TYR A 71 -9.73 4.28 -2.52
C TYR A 71 -10.20 4.43 -3.97
N HIS A 72 -10.66 3.32 -4.57
CA HIS A 72 -11.14 3.30 -5.97
C HIS A 72 -12.62 3.68 -6.07
N ASP A 73 -13.37 3.41 -5.01
CA ASP A 73 -14.76 3.83 -4.89
C ASP A 73 -14.86 5.17 -4.16
N ILE A 74 -15.76 6.03 -4.63
CA ILE A 74 -16.24 7.15 -3.84
C ILE A 74 -17.12 6.57 -2.74
N LYS A 75 -16.53 6.17 -1.62
CA LYS A 75 -17.29 6.02 -0.39
C LYS A 75 -17.56 7.43 0.12
N GLU A 76 -18.83 7.82 0.19
CA GLU A 76 -19.17 9.10 0.83
C GLU A 76 -18.48 9.17 2.19
N PRO A 77 -17.90 10.33 2.55
CA PRO A 77 -17.30 10.49 3.86
C PRO A 77 -18.35 10.11 4.91
N THR A 78 -18.10 9.06 5.68
CA THR A 78 -18.92 8.68 6.83
C THR A 78 -18.67 9.64 7.99
N ALA A 79 -18.80 10.93 7.74
CA ALA A 79 -18.99 11.94 8.75
C ALA A 79 -20.49 12.28 8.72
N LYS A 80 -21.21 11.87 9.76
CA LYS A 80 -22.46 12.55 10.12
C LYS A 80 -22.07 14.01 10.40
N LEU A 81 -22.15 14.87 9.38
CA LEU A 81 -22.13 16.30 9.56
C LEU A 81 -23.31 16.61 10.49
N SER A 82 -22.98 16.91 11.75
CA SER A 82 -23.97 17.43 12.68
C SER A 82 -24.55 18.68 12.03
N PRO A 83 -25.88 18.88 11.98
CA PRO A 83 -26.42 20.10 11.44
C PRO A 83 -25.82 21.28 12.22
N GLN A 84 -25.18 22.21 11.50
CA GLN A 84 -24.77 23.48 12.07
C GLN A 84 -26.01 24.12 12.67
N LYS A 85 -26.00 24.24 13.99
CA LYS A 85 -27.03 24.88 14.77
C LYS A 85 -26.91 26.38 14.50
N ASN A 86 -27.78 26.91 13.64
CA ASN A 86 -28.08 28.33 13.58
C ASN A 86 -29.03 28.69 14.72
#